data_AF-A0A2E9IMR7-F1
#
_entry.id   AF-A0A2E9IMR7-F1
#
_cell.length_a   1.000
_cell.length_b   1.000
_cell.length_c   1.000
_cell.angle_alpha   90.00
_cell.angle_beta   90.00
_cell.angle_gamma   90.00
#
_symmetry.space_group_name_H-M   'P 1'
#
loop_
_entity.id
_entity.type
_entity.pdbx_description
1 polymer ?
#
loop_
_entity_poly.entity_id
_entity_poly.type
_entity_poly.pdbx_seq_one_letter_code
_entity_poly.pdbx_strand_id
1 'polypeptide(L)'
;MNRKQQSVIEYLLEENWVMKQQLNASGKKLRLSNVQRRSLAKKAKALGWATLQTYASLVTPSTLMAWHRKFIAKGFNFRNCSACQ
;
A
#
# COMPACT_ATOMS: atom_id res chain seq x y z
N MET A 1 -5.79 -9.03 -20.93
CA MET A 1 -5.94 -9.01 -19.46
C MET A 1 -6.78 -10.21 -19.06
N ASN A 2 -6.34 -11.04 -18.10
CA ASN A 2 -7.03 -12.29 -17.78
C ASN A 2 -8.32 -11.98 -16.98
N ARG A 3 -9.49 -12.43 -17.45
CA ARG A 3 -10.79 -12.12 -16.81
C ARG A 3 -10.83 -12.48 -15.32
N LYS A 4 -10.13 -13.56 -14.93
CA LYS A 4 -10.00 -13.96 -13.52
C LYS A 4 -9.21 -12.94 -12.67
N GLN A 5 -8.21 -12.27 -13.26
CA GLN A 5 -7.44 -11.24 -12.55
C GLN A 5 -8.29 -9.99 -12.30
N GLN A 6 -9.18 -9.64 -13.23
CA GLN A 6 -10.07 -8.48 -13.09
C GLN A 6 -11.07 -8.68 -11.94
N SER A 7 -11.71 -9.84 -11.85
CA SER A 7 -12.66 -10.12 -10.76
C SER A 7 -11.99 -10.17 -9.39
N VAL A 8 -10.75 -10.65 -9.29
CA VAL A 8 -9.97 -10.58 -8.03
C VAL A 8 -9.63 -9.12 -7.67
N ILE A 9 -9.26 -8.29 -8.65
CA ILE A 9 -8.98 -6.87 -8.41
C ILE A 9 -10.25 -6.14 -7.94
N GLU A 10 -11.38 -6.39 -8.58
CA GLU A 10 -12.66 -5.78 -8.24
C GLU A 10 -13.09 -6.12 -6.80
N TYR A 11 -13.00 -7.40 -6.42
CA TYR A 11 -13.25 -7.83 -5.04
C TYR A 11 -12.32 -7.14 -4.03
N LEU A 12 -11.01 -7.08 -4.32
CA LEU A 12 -10.05 -6.42 -3.43
C LEU A 12 -10.27 -4.90 -3.34
N LEU A 13 -10.78 -4.26 -4.38
CA LEU A 13 -11.15 -2.85 -4.35
C LEU A 13 -12.36 -2.63 -3.43
N GLU A 14 -13.37 -3.51 -3.52
CA GLU A 14 -14.56 -3.47 -2.67
C GLU A 14 -14.19 -3.71 -1.19
N GLU A 15 -13.34 -4.70 -0.91
CA GLU A 15 -12.85 -4.98 0.45
C GLU A 15 -12.10 -3.76 1.03
N ASN A 16 -11.21 -3.14 0.24
CA ASN A 16 -10.52 -1.91 0.64
C ASN A 16 -11.50 -0.76 0.91
N TRP A 17 -12.60 -0.67 0.16
CA TRP A 17 -13.62 0.35 0.34
C TRP A 17 -14.42 0.15 1.63
N VAL A 18 -14.85 -1.08 1.91
CA VAL A 18 -15.53 -1.43 3.18
C VAL A 18 -14.62 -1.14 4.38
N MET A 19 -13.34 -1.54 4.31
CA MET A 19 -12.38 -1.25 5.38
C MET A 19 -12.21 0.26 5.61
N LYS A 20 -12.17 1.06 4.54
CA LYS A 20 -12.13 2.52 4.64
C LYS A 20 -13.37 3.09 5.33
N GLN A 21 -14.55 2.64 4.93
CA GLN A 21 -15.79 3.09 5.53
C GLN A 21 -15.81 2.79 7.04
N GLN A 22 -15.40 1.60 7.44
CA GLN A 22 -15.31 1.23 8.86
C GLN A 22 -14.30 2.08 9.63
N LEU A 23 -13.13 2.37 9.05
CA LEU A 23 -12.12 3.23 9.65
C LEU A 23 -12.62 4.67 9.80
N ASN A 24 -13.32 5.18 8.79
CA ASN A 24 -13.94 6.52 8.83
C ASN A 24 -15.07 6.58 9.87
N ALA A 25 -15.94 5.56 9.91
CA ALA A 25 -17.04 5.46 10.86
C ALA A 25 -16.55 5.36 12.31
N SER A 26 -15.42 4.69 12.54
CA SER A 26 -14.82 4.57 13.86
C SER A 26 -14.11 5.85 14.34
N GLY A 27 -13.90 6.84 13.47
CA GLY A 27 -13.17 8.09 13.78
C GLY A 27 -11.69 7.90 14.14
N LYS A 28 -11.17 6.66 14.11
CA LYS A 28 -9.80 6.33 14.48
C LYS A 28 -8.88 6.50 13.27
N LYS A 29 -7.91 7.42 13.37
CA LYS A 29 -6.84 7.54 12.38
C LYS A 29 -6.03 6.24 12.34
N LEU A 30 -5.96 5.60 11.17
CA LEU A 30 -5.21 4.38 10.94
C LEU A 30 -3.71 4.61 11.24
N ARG A 31 -3.23 4.15 12.40
CA ARG A 31 -1.81 4.21 12.76
C ARG A 31 -1.07 3.02 12.15
N LEU A 32 -0.62 3.18 10.91
CA LEU A 32 0.23 2.18 10.26
C LEU A 32 1.58 2.05 10.98
N SER A 33 1.94 0.84 11.38
CA SER A 33 3.26 0.50 11.93
C SER A 33 4.36 0.67 10.89
N ASN A 34 5.61 0.89 11.33
CA ASN A 34 6.76 1.00 10.42
C ASN A 34 6.94 -0.25 9.55
N VAL A 35 6.56 -1.44 10.03
CA VAL A 35 6.55 -2.68 9.23
C VAL A 35 5.57 -2.59 8.07
N GLN A 36 4.33 -2.18 8.35
CA GLN A 36 3.26 -2.01 7.35
C GLN A 36 3.64 -0.94 6.32
N ARG A 37 4.16 0.21 6.79
CA ARG A 37 4.63 1.30 5.91
C ARG A 37 5.74 0.84 4.97
N ARG A 38 6.69 0.03 5.44
CA ARG A 38 7.76 -0.55 4.62
C ARG A 38 7.22 -1.48 3.54
N SER A 39 6.32 -2.38 3.92
CA SER A 39 5.69 -3.32 2.98
C SER A 39 4.93 -2.58 1.87
N LEU A 40 4.14 -1.58 2.25
CA LEU A 40 3.41 -0.71 1.31
C LEU A 40 4.37 0.06 0.39
N ALA A 41 5.44 0.64 0.92
CA ALA A 41 6.42 1.37 0.12
C ALA A 41 7.16 0.48 -0.90
N LYS A 42 7.49 -0.77 -0.52
CA LYS A 42 8.11 -1.75 -1.42
C LYS A 42 7.17 -2.12 -2.57
N LYS A 43 5.91 -2.46 -2.26
CA LYS A 43 4.90 -2.78 -3.28
C LYS A 43 4.59 -1.57 -4.17
N ALA A 44 4.54 -0.37 -3.60
CA ALA A 44 4.35 0.88 -4.34
C ALA A 44 5.45 1.13 -5.39
N LYS A 45 6.72 0.90 -5.04
CA LYS A 45 7.82 1.06 -6.00
C LYS A 45 7.74 0.05 -7.16
N ALA A 46 7.31 -1.18 -6.89
CA ALA A 46 7.15 -2.22 -7.90
C ALA A 46 6.00 -1.91 -8.88
N LEU A 47 4.90 -1.33 -8.38
CA LEU A 47 3.73 -0.99 -9.19
C LEU A 47 3.93 0.29 -10.03
N GLY A 48 4.76 1.23 -9.57
CA GLY A 48 5.00 2.50 -10.22
C GLY A 48 3.88 3.53 -10.00
N TRP A 49 4.13 4.78 -10.42
CA TRP A 49 3.25 5.91 -10.11
C TRP A 49 1.87 5.83 -10.77
N ALA A 50 1.82 5.52 -12.08
CA ALA A 50 0.58 5.49 -12.85
C ALA A 50 -0.41 4.46 -12.28
N THR A 51 0.08 3.26 -11.98
CA THR A 51 -0.69 2.18 -11.35
C THR A 51 -1.21 2.61 -9.97
N LEU A 52 -0.39 3.26 -9.15
CA LEU A 52 -0.82 3.72 -7.83
C LEU A 52 -1.92 4.79 -7.90
N GLN A 53 -1.97 5.64 -8.92
CA GLN A 53 -3.07 6.60 -9.06
C GLN A 53 -4.42 5.90 -9.25
N THR A 54 -4.43 4.74 -9.91
CA THR A 54 -5.65 3.96 -10.13
C THR A 54 -6.06 3.15 -8.89
N TYR A 55 -5.10 2.57 -8.16
CA TYR A 55 -5.40 1.58 -7.12
C TYR A 55 -5.14 2.05 -5.68
N ALA A 56 -4.33 3.08 -5.46
CA ALA A 56 -3.99 3.53 -4.10
C ALA A 56 -5.15 4.31 -3.50
N SER A 57 -6.01 3.57 -2.81
CA SER A 57 -7.20 4.12 -2.17
C SER A 57 -6.84 4.67 -0.77
N LEU A 58 -6.18 3.89 0.08
CA LEU A 58 -5.98 4.20 1.51
C LEU A 58 -4.84 5.18 1.82
N VAL A 59 -3.74 5.11 1.07
CA VAL A 59 -2.56 5.93 1.28
C VAL A 59 -2.24 6.62 -0.03
N THR A 60 -2.09 7.94 0.00
CA THR A 60 -1.79 8.73 -1.20
C THR A 60 -0.52 8.21 -1.88
N PRO A 61 -0.50 8.06 -3.22
CA PRO A 61 0.68 7.64 -3.96
C PRO A 61 1.95 8.43 -3.63
N SER A 62 1.80 9.74 -3.41
CA SER A 62 2.89 10.64 -2.99
C SER A 62 3.49 10.25 -1.64
N THR A 63 2.65 9.87 -0.67
CA THR A 63 3.06 9.41 0.66
C THR A 63 3.80 8.08 0.59
N LEU A 64 3.33 7.14 -0.23
CA LEU A 64 4.00 5.85 -0.43
C LEU A 64 5.40 6.01 -1.03
N MET A 65 5.53 6.88 -2.04
CA MET A 65 6.82 7.21 -2.64
C MET A 65 7.74 7.96 -1.67
N ALA A 66 7.19 8.86 -0.85
CA ALA A 66 7.95 9.54 0.19
C ALA A 66 8.48 8.57 1.25
N TRP A 67 7.68 7.58 1.67
CA TRP A 67 8.15 6.52 2.55
C TRP A 67 9.25 5.70 1.93
N HIS A 68 9.10 5.31 0.66
CA HIS A 68 10.14 4.59 -0.06
C HIS A 68 11.48 5.35 -0.03
N ARG A 69 11.47 6.64 -0.42
CA ARG A 69 12.68 7.50 -0.36
C ARG A 69 13.26 7.59 1.05
N LYS A 70 12.41 7.78 2.06
CA LYS A 70 12.83 7.87 3.47
C LYS A 70 13.50 6.60 3.96
N PHE A 71 13.03 5.42 3.54
CA PHE A 71 13.61 4.15 3.92
C PHE A 71 14.93 3.87 3.20
N ILE A 72 15.04 4.22 1.92
CA ILE A 72 16.33 4.18 1.20
C ILE A 72 17.35 5.09 1.88
N ALA A 73 16.97 6.32 2.24
CA ALA A 73 17.84 7.26 2.94
C ALA A 73 18.30 6.76 4.32
N LYS A 74 17.51 5.87 4.96
CA LYS A 74 17.87 5.20 6.21
C LYS A 74 18.72 3.94 6.00
N GLY A 75 19.19 3.67 4.79
CA GLY A 75 20.01 2.50 4.46
C GLY A 75 19.23 1.19 4.38
N PHE A 76 17.90 1.25 4.27
CA PHE A 76 17.09 0.03 4.25
C PHE A 76 17.12 -0.63 2.86
N ASN A 77 17.71 -1.82 2.79
CA ASN A 77 17.75 -2.63 1.58
C ASN A 77 16.48 -3.50 1.47
N PHE A 78 15.60 -3.16 0.53
CA PHE A 78 14.35 -3.91 0.29
C PHE A 78 14.55 -5.29 -0.38
N ARG A 79 15.78 -5.64 -0.77
CA ARG A 79 16.11 -6.84 -1.57
C ARG A 79 15.81 -8.15 -0.84
N ASN A 80 16.25 -8.31 0.41
CA ASN A 80 15.98 -9.50 1.23
C ASN A 80 15.45 -9.07 2.60
N CYS A 81 14.13 -8.98 2.75
CA CYS A 81 13.51 -8.70 4.05
C CYS A 81 12.79 -9.96 4.52
N SER A 82 13.57 -10.93 5.03
CA SER A 82 13.11 -12.12 5.75
C SER A 82 12.69 -11.81 7.20
N ALA A 83 12.97 -10.61 7.70
CA ALA A 83 12.66 -10.19 9.08
C ALA A 83 11.24 -9.62 9.26
N CYS A 84 10.26 -10.16 8.56
CA CYS A 84 8.84 -9.88 8.77
C CYS A 84 8.07 -11.21 8.77
N GLN A 85 8.37 -12.05 9.75
CA GLN A 85 7.43 -13.01 10.32
C GLN A 85 7.01 -12.47 11.68
#